data_AF-A0A6A3L4X8-F1
#
_entry.id   AF-A0A6A3L4X8-F1
#
_cell.length_a   1.000
_cell.length_b   1.000
_cell.length_c   1.000
_cell.angle_alpha   90.00
_cell.angle_beta   90.00
_cell.angle_gamma   90.00
#
_symmetry.space_group_name_H-M   'P 1'
#
loop_
_entity.id
_entity.type
_entity.pdbx_description
1 polymer ?
#
loop_
_entity_poly.entity_id
_entity_poly.type
_entity_poly.pdbx_seq_one_letter_code
_entity_poly.pdbx_strand_id
1 'polypeptide(L)'
;MGRIQFALAAAVALLVKSTDAFTIDTPSGLAAGATGGAGGKTVYPTNTTELIAYLNASEPLVVVLNQTFDFRGTEGTTTEPGCRPQYTRECD
;
A
#
# COMPACT_ATOMS: atom_id res chain seq x y z
N MET A 1 -19.14 52.30 -13.54
CA MET A 1 -17.88 51.92 -12.84
C MET A 1 -18.16 51.90 -11.35
N GLY A 2 -17.83 50.82 -10.64
CA GLY A 2 -17.89 50.79 -9.16
C GLY A 2 -18.73 49.69 -8.50
N ARG A 3 -19.44 48.82 -9.25
CA ARG A 3 -20.20 47.69 -8.66
C ARG A 3 -19.65 46.30 -9.02
N ILE A 4 -18.65 46.24 -9.90
CA ILE A 4 -18.08 45.00 -10.42
C ILE A 4 -16.75 44.64 -9.70
N GLN A 5 -16.25 45.54 -8.85
CA GLN A 5 -14.92 45.45 -8.23
C GLN A 5 -14.91 44.85 -6.81
N PHE A 6 -16.08 44.52 -6.25
CA PHE A 6 -16.19 43.87 -4.93
C PHE A 6 -16.91 42.50 -5.00
N ALA A 7 -16.96 41.89 -6.18
CA ALA A 7 -17.48 40.53 -6.36
C ALA A 7 -16.38 39.49 -6.67
N LEU A 8 -15.10 39.86 -6.48
CA LEU A 8 -13.94 39.05 -6.86
C LEU A 8 -13.11 38.56 -5.65
N ALA A 9 -13.62 38.71 -4.43
CA ALA A 9 -12.92 38.32 -3.20
C ALA A 9 -13.53 37.09 -2.49
N ALA A 10 -14.24 36.22 -3.21
CA ALA A 10 -14.87 35.03 -2.61
C ALA A 10 -14.81 33.82 -3.54
N ALA A 11 -13.60 33.36 -3.89
CA ALA A 11 -13.40 32.04 -4.47
C ALA A 11 -11.95 31.56 -4.32
N VAL A 12 -11.41 31.60 -3.10
CA VAL A 12 -10.32 30.67 -2.78
C VAL A 12 -11.01 29.34 -2.52
N ALA A 13 -11.20 28.58 -3.60
CA ALA A 13 -11.66 27.20 -3.51
C ALA A 13 -10.65 26.44 -2.65
N LEU A 14 -11.11 25.97 -1.49
CA LEU A 14 -10.45 24.92 -0.74
C LEU A 14 -10.37 23.68 -1.65
N LEU A 15 -9.27 23.58 -2.40
CA LEU A 15 -8.82 22.32 -2.99
C LEU A 15 -8.28 21.46 -1.85
N VAL A 16 -9.17 21.02 -0.96
CA VAL A 16 -8.85 19.91 -0.06
C VAL A 16 -8.76 18.70 -0.97
N LYS A 17 -7.52 18.34 -1.33
CA LYS A 17 -7.27 17.02 -1.90
C LYS A 17 -7.64 16.04 -0.80
N SER A 18 -8.70 15.26 -1.02
CA SER A 18 -9.05 14.13 -0.18
C SER A 18 -7.84 13.20 -0.18
N THR A 19 -6.98 13.31 0.83
CA THR A 19 -5.96 12.32 1.08
C THR A 19 -6.70 11.16 1.71
N ASP A 20 -6.98 10.12 0.94
CA ASP A 20 -7.28 8.82 1.54
C ASP A 20 -6.00 8.39 2.27
N ALA A 21 -5.88 8.79 3.53
CA ALA A 21 -4.73 8.53 4.36
C ALA A 21 -4.76 7.06 4.77
N PHE A 22 -4.29 6.19 3.88
CA PHE A 22 -4.12 4.76 4.16
C PHE A 22 -2.88 4.47 5.04
N THR A 23 -1.96 5.44 5.16
CA THR A 23 -0.84 5.38 6.12
C THR A 23 -1.20 6.17 7.36
N ILE A 24 -1.21 5.49 8.50
CA ILE A 24 -1.37 6.12 9.81
C ILE A 24 0.04 6.49 10.30
N ASP A 25 0.25 7.78 10.56
CA ASP A 25 1.49 8.38 11.09
C ASP A 25 2.72 8.45 10.15
N THR A 26 3.76 9.14 10.64
CA THR A 26 5.06 9.28 9.96
C THR A 26 6.08 8.29 10.50
N PRO A 27 6.84 7.58 9.65
CA PRO A 27 7.91 6.70 10.09
C PRO A 27 8.96 7.42 10.96
N SER A 28 9.52 6.73 11.96
CA SER A 28 10.55 7.26 12.87
C SER A 28 11.88 6.47 12.75
N GLY A 29 12.94 6.96 13.39
CA GLY A 29 14.25 6.29 13.40
C GLY A 29 14.95 6.30 12.05
N LEU A 30 15.63 5.20 11.69
CA LEU A 30 16.43 5.10 10.46
C LEU A 30 15.61 5.27 9.17
N ALA A 31 14.32 4.96 9.21
CA ALA A 31 13.42 5.09 8.07
C ALA A 31 12.57 6.38 8.09
N ALA A 32 12.93 7.36 8.93
CA ALA A 32 12.27 8.66 8.95
C ALA A 32 12.29 9.30 7.55
N GLY A 33 11.12 9.71 7.06
CA GLY A 33 10.94 10.27 5.72
C GLY A 33 10.55 9.26 4.63
N ALA A 34 10.38 7.98 4.92
CA ALA A 34 9.85 7.03 3.96
C ALA A 34 8.41 7.40 3.54
N THR A 35 8.15 7.47 2.23
CA THR A 35 6.86 7.92 1.67
C THR A 35 6.05 6.79 1.02
N GLY A 36 6.67 5.64 0.74
CA GLY A 36 6.03 4.53 0.03
C GLY A 36 5.36 5.00 -1.27
N GLY A 37 4.06 4.71 -1.41
CA GLY A 37 3.25 5.10 -2.57
C GLY A 37 2.72 6.54 -2.59
N ALA A 38 3.24 7.45 -1.76
CA ALA A 38 2.73 8.83 -1.70
C ALA A 38 2.71 9.51 -3.08
N GLY A 39 1.60 10.17 -3.40
CA GLY A 39 1.36 10.78 -4.72
C GLY A 39 1.01 9.79 -5.83
N GLY A 40 1.06 8.48 -5.53
CA GLY A 40 0.65 7.39 -6.39
C GLY A 40 -0.87 7.18 -6.46
N LYS A 41 -1.29 6.30 -7.36
CA LYS A 41 -2.71 5.92 -7.49
C LYS A 41 -3.10 4.92 -6.40
N THR A 42 -4.28 5.11 -5.81
CA THR A 42 -4.90 4.10 -4.94
C THR A 42 -5.53 2.99 -5.78
N VAL A 43 -5.16 1.75 -5.49
CA VAL A 43 -5.64 0.56 -6.20
C VAL A 43 -6.17 -0.50 -5.23
N TYR A 44 -7.17 -1.24 -5.69
CA TYR A 44 -7.88 -2.26 -4.92
C TYR A 44 -7.83 -3.57 -5.72
N PRO A 45 -6.80 -4.40 -5.55
CA PRO A 45 -6.72 -5.67 -6.25
C PRO A 45 -7.94 -6.54 -5.91
N THR A 46 -8.44 -7.28 -6.89
CA THR A 46 -9.59 -8.17 -6.74
C THR A 46 -9.19 -9.64 -6.66
N ASN A 47 -7.95 -9.96 -7.04
CA ASN A 47 -7.39 -11.31 -7.06
C ASN A 47 -5.85 -11.29 -6.87
N THR A 48 -5.26 -12.46 -6.66
CA THR A 48 -3.81 -12.62 -6.39
C THR A 48 -2.94 -12.16 -7.56
N THR A 49 -3.38 -12.34 -8.80
CA THR A 49 -2.65 -11.90 -10.00
C THR A 49 -2.54 -10.38 -10.07
N GLU A 50 -3.64 -9.66 -9.82
CA GLU A 50 -3.64 -8.20 -9.75
C GLU A 50 -2.78 -7.68 -8.60
N LEU A 51 -2.83 -8.35 -7.44
CA LEU A 51 -1.98 -7.99 -6.31
C LEU A 51 -0.50 -8.13 -6.67
N ILE A 52 -0.09 -9.23 -7.30
CA ILE A 52 1.28 -9.42 -7.80
C ILE A 52 1.64 -8.31 -8.80
N ALA A 53 0.74 -7.98 -9.74
CA ALA A 53 1.01 -6.96 -10.75
C ALA A 53 1.22 -5.58 -10.12
N TYR A 54 0.39 -5.18 -9.16
CA TYR A 54 0.55 -3.89 -8.47
C TYR A 54 1.81 -3.82 -7.61
N LEU A 55 2.19 -4.92 -6.94
CA LEU A 55 3.42 -4.94 -6.14
C LEU A 55 4.70 -4.91 -6.98
N ASN A 56 4.63 -5.34 -8.24
CA ASN A 56 5.75 -5.29 -9.19
C ASN A 56 5.76 -4.02 -10.06
N ALA A 57 4.78 -3.12 -9.88
CA ALA A 57 4.71 -1.89 -10.65
C ALA A 57 5.89 -0.96 -10.28
N SER A 58 6.48 -0.32 -11.28
CA SER A 58 7.54 0.68 -11.08
C SER A 58 7.00 2.05 -10.70
N GLU A 59 5.71 2.30 -10.96
CA GLU A 59 5.01 3.50 -10.56
C GLU A 59 4.58 3.43 -9.08
N PRO A 60 4.58 4.57 -8.36
CA PRO A 60 4.12 4.60 -6.98
C PRO A 60 2.63 4.26 -6.92
N LEU A 61 2.27 3.29 -6.08
CA LEU A 61 0.89 2.87 -5.83
C LEU A 61 0.60 2.78 -4.33
N VAL A 62 -0.64 3.11 -3.96
CA VAL A 62 -1.20 2.80 -2.63
C VAL A 62 -2.10 1.59 -2.80
N VAL A 63 -1.61 0.41 -2.44
CA VAL A 63 -2.32 -0.87 -2.61
C VAL A 63 -3.14 -1.17 -1.37
N VAL A 64 -4.46 -1.18 -1.49
CA VAL A 64 -5.38 -1.38 -0.36
C VAL A 64 -5.87 -2.81 -0.35
N LEU A 65 -5.57 -3.55 0.72
CA LEU A 65 -6.06 -4.91 0.93
C LEU A 65 -7.33 -4.86 1.79
N ASN A 66 -8.50 -5.04 1.16
CA ASN A 66 -9.81 -5.04 1.81
C ASN A 66 -10.49 -6.42 1.82
N GLN A 67 -9.76 -7.46 1.41
CA GLN A 67 -10.21 -8.85 1.34
C GLN A 67 -9.02 -9.81 1.53
N THR A 68 -9.32 -11.10 1.72
CA THR A 68 -8.30 -12.15 1.81
C THR A 68 -7.76 -12.52 0.42
N PHE A 69 -6.45 -12.57 0.28
CA PHE A 69 -5.74 -13.11 -0.89
C PHE A 69 -5.08 -14.43 -0.49
N ASP A 70 -5.67 -15.56 -0.87
CA ASP A 70 -5.13 -16.87 -0.54
C ASP A 70 -4.17 -17.36 -1.65
N PHE A 71 -2.87 -17.40 -1.32
CA PHE A 71 -1.83 -17.92 -2.20
C PHE A 71 -1.55 -19.42 -1.98
N ARG A 72 -2.19 -20.07 -1.00
CA ARG A 72 -1.92 -21.50 -0.74
C ARG A 72 -2.37 -22.33 -1.94
N GLY A 73 -1.49 -23.21 -2.40
CA GLY A 73 -1.75 -24.09 -3.54
C GLY A 73 -1.67 -23.41 -4.91
N THR A 74 -1.43 -22.10 -5.01
CA THR A 74 -1.30 -21.42 -6.32
C THR A 74 -0.03 -21.83 -7.07
N GLU A 75 0.98 -22.29 -6.33
CA GLU A 75 2.26 -22.78 -6.88
C GLU A 75 2.40 -24.31 -6.77
N GLY A 76 1.31 -25.00 -6.38
CA GLY A 76 1.32 -26.45 -6.16
C GLY A 76 2.06 -26.87 -4.88
N THR A 77 2.58 -28.09 -4.89
CA THR A 77 3.29 -28.71 -3.75
C THR A 77 4.51 -29.47 -4.26
N THR A 78 5.60 -29.44 -3.50
CA THR A 78 6.79 -30.28 -3.75
C THR A 78 7.16 -31.11 -2.52
N THR A 79 7.76 -32.28 -2.73
CA THR A 79 8.32 -33.13 -1.66
C THR A 79 9.83 -33.23 -1.86
N GLU A 80 10.60 -32.68 -0.92
CA GLU A 80 12.06 -32.60 -1.01
C GLU A 80 12.70 -33.09 0.30
N PRO A 81 13.94 -33.61 0.26
CA PRO A 81 14.68 -33.95 1.47
C PRO A 81 14.91 -32.72 2.36
N GLY A 82 14.55 -32.82 3.64
CA GLY A 82 14.78 -31.79 4.66
C GLY A 82 15.75 -32.26 5.75
N CYS A 83 16.25 -31.30 6.53
CA CYS A 83 17.11 -31.57 7.69
C CYS A 83 16.35 -31.28 8.99
N ARG A 84 16.50 -32.14 10.01
CA ARG A 84 16.09 -31.84 11.40
C ARG A 84 17.32 -31.86 12.32
N PRO A 85 17.94 -30.71 12.60
CA PRO A 85 19.16 -30.62 13.41
C PRO A 85 18.99 -31.25 14.79
N GLN A 86 20.06 -31.86 15.30
CA GLN A 86 20.01 -32.69 16.51
C GLN A 86 19.60 -31.91 17.77
N TYR A 87 19.90 -30.61 17.87
CA TYR A 87 19.51 -29.76 18.99
C TYR A 87 18.00 -29.41 19.04
N THR A 88 17.20 -29.89 18.06
CA THR A 88 15.73 -29.73 17.99
C THR A 88 14.98 -31.06 18.10
N ARG A 89 15.68 -32.13 18.49
CA ARG A 89 15.02 -33.36 18.90
C ARG A 89 14.69 -33.19 20.37
N GLU A 90 13.40 -33.25 20.71
CA GLU A 90 12.98 -33.43 22.10
C GLU A 90 13.83 -34.56 22.67
N CYS A 91 14.53 -34.27 23.76
CA CYS A 91 15.37 -35.24 24.43
C CYS A 91 14.52 -36.45 24.80
N ASP A 92 14.98 -37.64 24.41
CA ASP A 92 14.55 -38.89 25.04
C ASP A 92 14.75 -38.82 26.57
#